data_AF-A0A2E6RLQ1-F1
#
_entry.id   AF-A0A2E6RLQ1-F1
#
_cell.length_a   1.000
_cell.length_b   1.000
_cell.length_c   1.000
_cell.angle_alpha   90.00
_cell.angle_beta   90.00
_cell.angle_gamma   90.00
#
_symmetry.space_group_name_H-M   'P 1'
#
loop_
_entity.id
_entity.type
_entity.pdbx_description
1 polymer ?
#
loop_
_entity_poly.entity_id
_entity_poly.type
_entity_poly.pdbx_seq_one_letter_code
_entity_poly.pdbx_strand_id
1 'polypeptide(L)'
;MDKEITNIITKIHSNENIKGSLVATGCGSNSLSWLLSVSGASKTILTTYVPYSKKSLELYLGKELSNHVSEQEAINIAEKAYQNSIKLLDSEDNISVFGLGCTGAISTNRIRKGEDKAFISIRSKNHLNTYSIFFDKSKRDRISEDIIVSKQIINTIAHIHKINDELSIDLLENEKIQRKYKILK
;
A
#
# COMPACT_ATOMS: atom_id res chain seq x y z
N MET A 1 19.36 -2.47 -3.70
CA MET A 1 17.94 -2.78 -3.98
C MET A 1 17.90 -3.80 -5.11
N ASP A 2 16.94 -4.72 -5.10
CA ASP A 2 16.78 -5.73 -6.16
C ASP A 2 16.57 -5.07 -7.54
N LYS A 3 17.13 -5.66 -8.60
CA LYS A 3 17.06 -5.12 -9.96
C LYS A 3 15.63 -5.16 -10.52
N GLU A 4 14.86 -6.19 -10.19
CA GLU A 4 13.47 -6.33 -10.60
C GLU A 4 12.60 -5.24 -9.97
N ILE A 5 12.77 -5.00 -8.66
CA ILE A 5 12.11 -3.91 -7.93
C ILE A 5 12.42 -2.57 -8.59
N THR A 6 13.70 -2.31 -8.85
CA THR A 6 14.14 -1.06 -9.48
C THR A 6 13.50 -0.87 -10.86
N ASN A 7 13.48 -1.93 -11.69
CA ASN A 7 12.91 -1.87 -13.04
C ASN A 7 11.41 -1.54 -13.03
N ILE A 8 10.62 -2.18 -12.17
CA ILE A 8 9.18 -1.92 -12.09
C ILE A 8 8.93 -0.49 -11.58
N ILE A 9 9.68 -0.04 -10.57
CA ILE A 9 9.54 1.33 -10.07
C ILE A 9 9.93 2.37 -11.13
N THR A 10 10.99 2.13 -11.91
CA THR A 10 11.35 3.00 -13.04
C THR A 10 10.20 3.10 -14.05
N LYS A 11 9.53 1.98 -14.37
CA LYS A 11 8.34 1.98 -15.24
C LYS A 11 7.19 2.78 -14.63
N ILE A 12 6.93 2.62 -13.32
CA ILE A 12 5.92 3.42 -12.59
C ILE A 12 6.23 4.92 -12.75
N HIS A 13 7.47 5.33 -12.50
CA HIS A 13 7.91 6.73 -12.58
C HIS A 13 8.00 7.31 -13.99
N SER A 14 8.00 6.48 -15.03
CA SER A 14 7.95 6.92 -16.42
C SER A 14 6.57 7.37 -16.88
N ASN A 15 5.51 6.99 -16.17
CA ASN A 15 4.14 7.38 -16.51
C ASN A 15 3.67 8.56 -15.64
N GLU A 16 3.75 9.76 -16.21
CA GLU A 16 3.47 11.03 -15.54
C GLU A 16 1.97 11.35 -15.43
N ASN A 17 1.12 10.57 -16.12
CA ASN A 17 -0.33 10.78 -16.16
C ASN A 17 -1.06 10.18 -14.95
N ILE A 18 -0.33 9.49 -14.07
CA ILE A 18 -0.89 8.84 -12.89
C ILE A 18 -0.04 9.18 -11.67
N LYS A 19 -0.67 9.81 -10.67
CA LYS A 19 0.00 10.19 -9.42
C LYS A 19 -0.82 9.76 -8.21
N GLY A 20 -0.20 9.66 -7.04
CA GLY A 20 -0.94 9.28 -5.85
C GLY A 20 -0.24 9.49 -4.53
N SER A 21 -1.03 9.38 -3.47
CA SER A 21 -0.58 9.44 -2.08
C SER A 21 -0.58 8.06 -1.46
N LEU A 22 0.44 7.75 -0.67
CA LEU A 22 0.61 6.45 -0.04
C LEU A 22 0.63 6.59 1.47
N VAL A 23 -0.12 5.75 2.17
CA VAL A 23 -0.14 5.74 3.63
C VAL A 23 0.01 4.31 4.12
N ALA A 24 1.05 4.06 4.91
CA ALA A 24 1.37 2.74 5.41
C ALA A 24 1.59 2.76 6.93
N THR A 25 1.00 1.81 7.64
CA THR A 25 1.17 1.66 9.08
C THR A 25 1.28 0.18 9.48
N GLY A 26 2.12 -0.13 10.47
CA GLY A 26 2.40 -1.49 10.92
C GLY A 26 3.29 -2.33 9.99
N CYS A 27 3.18 -2.15 8.67
CA CYS A 27 3.99 -2.79 7.63
C CYS A 27 3.90 -2.03 6.29
N GLY A 28 4.68 -2.45 5.30
CA GLY A 28 4.78 -1.83 3.98
C GLY A 28 5.86 -0.74 3.88
N SER A 29 6.69 -0.56 4.91
CA SER A 29 7.67 0.54 4.97
C SER A 29 8.73 0.47 3.89
N ASN A 30 9.17 -0.74 3.52
CA ASN A 30 10.15 -0.91 2.46
C ASN A 30 9.64 -0.39 1.12
N SER A 31 8.33 -0.51 0.81
CA SER A 31 7.77 0.02 -0.43
C SER A 31 7.94 1.53 -0.57
N LEU A 32 7.76 2.28 0.53
CA LEU A 32 7.98 3.73 0.55
C LEU A 32 9.44 4.06 0.32
N SER A 33 10.36 3.35 1.00
CA SER A 33 11.79 3.53 0.80
C SER A 33 12.19 3.24 -0.66
N TRP A 34 11.72 2.14 -1.25
CA TRP A 34 12.05 1.76 -2.62
C TRP A 34 11.53 2.77 -3.64
N LEU A 35 10.27 3.20 -3.54
CA LEU A 35 9.68 4.20 -4.43
C LEU A 35 10.47 5.52 -4.37
N LEU A 36 10.80 5.99 -3.17
CA LEU A 36 11.51 7.26 -3.00
C LEU A 36 13.00 7.19 -3.35
N SER A 37 13.58 6.00 -3.40
CA SER A 37 15.01 5.80 -3.74
C SER A 37 15.28 5.76 -5.24
N VAL A 38 14.25 5.56 -6.08
CA VAL A 38 14.39 5.56 -7.55
C VAL A 38 14.12 6.96 -8.09
N SER A 39 15.00 7.45 -8.96
CA SER A 39 14.82 8.75 -9.61
C SER A 39 13.50 8.83 -10.37
N GLY A 40 12.85 10.00 -10.29
CA GLY A 40 11.54 10.22 -10.91
C GLY A 40 10.35 10.05 -9.95
N ALA A 41 10.58 9.77 -8.66
CA ALA A 41 9.52 9.63 -7.66
C ALA A 41 8.50 10.80 -7.65
N SER A 42 8.95 12.05 -7.85
CA SER A 42 8.07 13.23 -7.93
C SER A 42 7.07 13.22 -9.09
N LYS A 43 7.30 12.39 -10.11
CA LYS A 43 6.38 12.21 -11.25
C LYS A 43 5.20 11.29 -10.92
N THR A 44 5.25 10.56 -9.80
CA THR A 44 4.21 9.60 -9.41
C THR A 44 3.72 9.78 -7.98
N ILE A 45 4.58 10.19 -7.06
CA ILE A 45 4.28 10.25 -5.63
C ILE A 45 3.98 11.70 -5.24
N LEU A 46 2.75 11.96 -4.82
CA LEU A 46 2.32 13.27 -4.32
C LEU A 46 2.71 13.45 -2.85
N THR A 47 2.50 12.42 -2.04
CA THR A 47 2.94 12.39 -0.65
C THR A 47 2.98 10.97 -0.11
N THR A 48 3.77 10.77 0.94
CA THR A 48 3.80 9.53 1.73
C THR A 48 3.59 9.85 3.20
N TYR A 49 2.83 9.03 3.92
CA TYR A 49 2.62 9.23 5.36
C TYR A 49 2.67 7.91 6.13
N VAL A 50 3.29 7.93 7.31
CA VAL A 50 3.44 6.75 8.18
C VAL A 50 2.81 7.03 9.55
N PRO A 51 1.47 6.92 9.68
CA PRO A 51 0.77 7.13 10.93
C PRO A 51 0.96 5.92 11.86
N TYR A 52 2.10 5.86 12.55
CA TYR A 52 2.52 4.66 13.25
C TYR A 52 1.74 4.40 14.55
N SER A 53 1.45 5.43 15.33
CA SER A 53 0.65 5.28 16.55
C SER A 53 -0.84 5.26 16.22
N LYS A 54 -1.63 4.56 17.05
CA LYS A 54 -3.10 4.60 16.99
C LYS A 54 -3.62 6.04 16.88
N LYS A 55 -3.13 6.91 17.76
CA LYS A 55 -3.56 8.31 17.79
C LYS A 55 -3.21 9.07 16.50
N SER A 56 -2.04 8.82 15.92
CA SER A 56 -1.65 9.41 14.64
C SER A 56 -2.57 8.96 13.50
N LEU A 57 -2.96 7.69 13.49
CA LEU A 57 -3.90 7.16 12.50
C LEU A 57 -5.31 7.73 12.69
N GLU A 58 -5.77 7.87 13.93
CA GLU A 58 -7.07 8.51 14.24
C GLU A 58 -7.12 9.97 13.80
N LEU A 59 -6.04 10.74 14.05
CA LEU A 59 -5.91 12.13 13.59
C LEU A 59 -5.93 12.21 12.07
N TYR A 60 -5.24 11.30 11.39
CA TYR A 60 -5.22 11.23 9.93
C TYR A 60 -6.60 10.92 9.35
N LEU A 61 -7.29 9.92 9.90
CA LEU A 61 -8.61 9.50 9.45
C LEU A 61 -9.72 10.45 9.89
N GLY A 62 -9.49 11.27 10.93
CA GLY A 62 -10.49 12.15 11.54
C GLY A 62 -11.57 11.39 12.32
N LYS A 63 -11.25 10.19 12.83
CA LYS A 63 -12.17 9.35 13.61
C LYS A 63 -11.43 8.44 14.57
N GLU A 64 -12.10 8.05 15.66
CA GLU A 64 -11.60 7.03 16.57
C GLU A 64 -11.64 5.64 15.95
N LEU A 65 -10.70 4.79 16.38
CA LEU A 65 -10.58 3.42 15.89
C LEU A 65 -10.95 2.43 16.99
N SER A 66 -11.98 1.62 16.75
CA SER A 66 -12.41 0.56 17.67
C SER A 66 -11.60 -0.73 17.47
N ASN A 67 -11.40 -1.14 16.21
CA ASN A 67 -10.61 -2.30 15.82
C ASN A 67 -9.51 -1.90 14.83
N HIS A 68 -8.28 -2.36 15.08
CA HIS A 68 -7.13 -2.10 14.23
C HIS A 68 -6.77 -3.29 13.37
N VAL A 69 -6.15 -3.00 12.22
CA VAL A 69 -5.67 -3.97 11.25
C VAL A 69 -6.82 -4.81 10.68
N SER A 70 -7.55 -4.17 9.78
CA SER A 70 -8.65 -4.76 9.02
C SER A 70 -8.65 -4.27 7.57
N GLU A 71 -9.32 -5.01 6.69
CA GLU A 71 -9.58 -4.57 5.32
C GLU A 71 -10.28 -3.21 5.30
N GLN A 72 -11.29 -3.00 6.16
CA GLN A 72 -12.00 -1.73 6.22
C GLN A 72 -11.10 -0.56 6.68
N GLU A 73 -10.14 -0.81 7.57
CA GLU A 73 -9.15 0.20 7.96
C GLU A 73 -8.26 0.57 6.76
N ALA A 74 -7.75 -0.40 5.99
CA ALA A 74 -6.99 -0.14 4.77
C ALA A 74 -7.79 0.66 3.73
N ILE A 75 -9.09 0.33 3.54
CA ILE A 75 -9.99 1.07 2.65
C ILE A 75 -10.15 2.52 3.12
N ASN A 76 -10.38 2.76 4.41
CA ASN A 76 -10.54 4.11 4.95
C ASN A 76 -9.27 4.95 4.74
N ILE A 77 -8.09 4.32 4.93
CA ILE A 77 -6.80 4.95 4.67
C ILE A 77 -6.66 5.29 3.18
N ALA A 78 -6.95 4.35 2.29
CA ALA A 78 -6.85 4.55 0.84
C ALA A 78 -7.80 5.64 0.34
N GLU A 79 -9.02 5.71 0.86
CA GLU A 79 -9.98 6.78 0.55
C GLU A 79 -9.45 8.14 1.01
N LYS A 80 -8.97 8.26 2.25
CA LYS A 80 -8.39 9.52 2.74
C LYS A 80 -7.15 9.94 1.92
N ALA A 81 -6.31 8.99 1.55
CA ALA A 81 -5.13 9.23 0.70
C ALA A 81 -5.54 9.68 -0.71
N TYR A 82 -6.61 9.13 -1.26
CA TYR A 82 -7.15 9.53 -2.56
C TYR A 82 -7.69 10.96 -2.52
N GLN A 83 -8.45 11.31 -1.47
CA GLN A 83 -8.93 12.68 -1.27
C GLN A 83 -7.77 13.67 -1.09
N ASN A 84 -6.71 13.30 -0.38
CA ASN A 84 -5.51 14.12 -0.29
C ASN A 84 -4.82 14.29 -1.65
N SER A 85 -4.77 13.22 -2.47
CA SER A 85 -4.19 13.28 -3.81
C SER A 85 -4.92 14.25 -4.72
N ILE A 86 -6.27 14.27 -4.67
CA ILE A 86 -7.08 15.26 -5.41
C ILE A 86 -6.71 16.69 -4.98
N LYS A 87 -6.55 16.93 -3.67
CA LYS A 87 -6.25 18.27 -3.12
C LYS A 87 -4.83 18.77 -3.42
N LEU A 88 -3.91 17.87 -3.75
CA LEU A 88 -2.51 18.18 -4.03
C LEU A 88 -2.24 18.40 -5.52
N LEU A 89 -3.25 18.21 -6.38
CA LEU A 89 -3.18 18.54 -7.79
C LEU A 89 -3.92 19.84 -8.09
N ASP A 90 -3.41 20.57 -9.06
CA ASP A 90 -4.09 21.74 -9.60
C ASP A 90 -5.20 21.30 -10.56
N SER A 91 -6.29 22.07 -10.65
CA SER A 91 -7.47 21.70 -11.47
C SER A 91 -7.20 21.59 -12.97
N GLU A 92 -6.07 22.10 -13.44
CA GLU A 92 -5.65 22.07 -14.85
C GLU A 92 -4.84 20.81 -15.21
N ASP A 93 -4.44 20.02 -14.20
CA ASP A 93 -3.73 18.76 -14.41
C ASP A 93 -4.71 17.68 -14.89
N ASN A 94 -4.58 17.26 -16.17
CA ASN A 94 -5.27 16.08 -16.70
C ASN A 94 -4.61 14.77 -16.21
N ILE A 95 -4.39 14.67 -14.90
CA ILE A 95 -3.69 13.58 -14.22
C ILE A 95 -4.72 12.71 -13.48
N SER A 96 -4.64 11.40 -13.69
CA SER A 96 -5.39 10.45 -12.90
C SER A 96 -4.76 10.27 -11.53
N VAL A 97 -5.57 10.28 -10.46
CA VAL A 97 -5.06 10.09 -9.10
C VAL A 97 -5.44 8.77 -8.47
N PHE A 98 -4.57 8.29 -7.58
CA PHE A 98 -4.85 7.18 -6.67
C PHE A 98 -4.50 7.51 -5.21
N GLY A 99 -5.14 6.82 -4.28
CA GLY A 99 -4.75 6.76 -2.87
C GLY A 99 -4.50 5.33 -2.46
N LEU A 100 -3.38 5.07 -1.80
CA LEU A 100 -3.04 3.75 -1.26
C LEU A 100 -3.03 3.77 0.26
N GLY A 101 -3.66 2.77 0.86
CA GLY A 101 -3.65 2.52 2.29
C GLY A 101 -3.13 1.12 2.60
N CYS A 102 -2.20 1.02 3.54
CA CYS A 102 -1.69 -0.24 4.07
C CYS A 102 -1.76 -0.23 5.60
N THR A 103 -2.28 -1.30 6.17
CA THR A 103 -2.25 -1.58 7.62
C THR A 103 -1.91 -3.04 7.85
N GLY A 104 -1.10 -3.35 8.86
CA GLY A 104 -0.76 -4.74 9.14
C GLY A 104 -0.35 -5.00 10.58
N ALA A 105 -0.59 -6.23 11.00
CA ALA A 105 -0.13 -6.81 12.23
C ALA A 105 0.75 -8.00 11.86
N ILE A 106 2.01 -7.70 11.54
CA ILE A 106 3.04 -8.66 11.17
C ILE A 106 3.88 -9.06 12.39
N SER A 107 4.83 -9.96 12.20
CA SER A 107 5.68 -10.54 13.23
C SER A 107 6.30 -9.45 14.13
N THR A 108 6.28 -9.73 15.43
CA THR A 108 6.58 -8.76 16.49
C THR A 108 7.04 -9.47 17.76
N ASN A 109 7.75 -8.75 18.62
CA ASN A 109 8.29 -9.26 19.89
C ASN A 109 7.22 -9.52 20.97
N ARG A 110 5.95 -9.15 20.73
CA ARG A 110 4.83 -9.41 21.65
C ARG A 110 4.01 -10.64 21.22
N ILE A 111 3.59 -11.45 22.18
CA ILE A 111 2.65 -12.55 21.92
C ILE A 111 1.27 -11.95 21.59
N ARG A 112 0.86 -12.04 20.33
CA ARG A 112 -0.49 -11.69 19.86
C ARG A 112 -1.33 -12.94 19.63
N LYS A 113 -2.61 -12.87 20.00
CA LYS A 113 -3.63 -13.79 19.50
C LYS A 113 -3.96 -13.44 18.05
N GLY A 114 -4.13 -14.46 17.21
CA GLY A 114 -4.44 -14.32 15.78
C GLY A 114 -3.22 -14.40 14.87
N GLU A 115 -3.52 -14.58 13.59
CA GLU A 115 -2.57 -14.69 12.48
C GLU A 115 -1.83 -13.38 12.23
N ASP A 116 -0.65 -13.49 11.64
CA ASP A 116 0.05 -12.34 11.09
C ASP A 116 -0.57 -12.00 9.73
N LYS A 117 -0.90 -10.73 9.54
CA LYS A 117 -1.73 -10.30 8.42
C LYS A 117 -1.50 -8.86 8.02
N ALA A 118 -1.72 -8.57 6.74
CA ALA A 118 -1.67 -7.24 6.19
C ALA A 118 -2.83 -6.99 5.23
N PHE A 119 -3.29 -5.74 5.18
CA PHE A 119 -4.33 -5.29 4.29
C PHE A 119 -3.82 -4.10 3.49
N ILE A 120 -3.89 -4.21 2.17
CA ILE A 120 -3.54 -3.16 1.22
C ILE A 120 -4.82 -2.78 0.47
N SER A 121 -5.07 -1.50 0.29
CA SER A 121 -6.17 -1.00 -0.52
C SER A 121 -5.68 0.13 -1.41
N ILE A 122 -6.11 0.14 -2.67
CA ILE A 122 -5.85 1.24 -3.59
C ILE A 122 -7.16 1.73 -4.19
N ARG A 123 -7.37 3.04 -4.08
CA ARG A 123 -8.54 3.77 -4.52
C ARG A 123 -8.16 4.65 -5.70
N SER A 124 -8.87 4.53 -6.81
CA SER A 124 -8.84 5.45 -7.97
C SER A 124 -10.27 5.88 -8.27
N LYS A 125 -10.49 6.93 -9.07
CA LYS A 125 -11.80 7.58 -9.31
C LYS A 125 -13.02 6.65 -9.21
N ASN A 126 -13.02 5.54 -9.95
CA ASN A 126 -14.15 4.62 -10.06
C ASN A 126 -13.86 3.22 -9.50
N HIS A 127 -12.70 2.98 -8.90
CA HIS A 127 -12.30 1.62 -8.51
C HIS A 127 -11.64 1.57 -7.14
N LEU A 128 -11.92 0.48 -6.44
CA LEU A 128 -11.25 0.08 -5.22
C LEU A 128 -10.76 -1.36 -5.38
N ASN A 129 -9.45 -1.58 -5.22
CA ASN A 129 -8.86 -2.91 -5.11
C ASN A 129 -8.38 -3.10 -3.68
N THR A 130 -8.63 -4.26 -3.10
CA THR A 130 -8.12 -4.65 -1.78
C THR A 130 -7.36 -5.96 -1.87
N TYR A 131 -6.31 -6.08 -1.07
CA TYR A 131 -5.51 -7.29 -0.90
C TYR A 131 -5.43 -7.60 0.58
N SER A 132 -5.73 -8.85 0.94
CA SER A 132 -5.55 -9.38 2.29
C SER A 132 -4.49 -10.46 2.24
N ILE A 133 -3.42 -10.30 3.01
CA ILE A 133 -2.32 -11.27 3.10
C ILE A 133 -2.34 -11.87 4.50
N PHE A 134 -2.22 -13.19 4.59
CA PHE A 134 -2.14 -13.95 5.84
C PHE A 134 -0.87 -14.80 5.82
N PHE A 135 -0.08 -14.68 6.88
CA PHE A 135 1.25 -15.27 7.03
C PHE A 135 1.27 -16.41 8.05
N ASP A 136 2.21 -17.33 7.85
CA ASP A 136 2.58 -18.29 8.90
C ASP A 136 3.54 -17.63 9.88
N LYS A 137 2.96 -17.21 10.99
CA LYS A 137 3.64 -16.57 12.12
C LYS A 137 4.81 -17.37 12.69
N SER A 138 4.85 -18.69 12.50
CA SER A 138 5.93 -19.56 12.99
C SER A 138 7.09 -19.69 12.01
N LYS A 139 6.90 -19.28 10.76
CA LYS A 139 7.86 -19.48 9.65
C LYS A 139 8.46 -18.18 9.13
N ARG A 140 7.94 -17.03 9.55
CA ARG A 140 8.43 -15.72 9.10
C ARG A 140 8.86 -14.82 10.23
N ASP A 141 9.81 -13.97 9.89
CA ASP A 141 10.21 -12.83 10.70
C ASP A 141 9.55 -11.55 10.17
N ARG A 142 9.69 -10.47 10.95
CA ARG A 142 9.12 -9.16 10.59
C ARG A 142 9.62 -8.65 9.24
N ILE A 143 10.89 -8.91 8.91
CA ILE A 143 11.53 -8.39 7.71
C ILE A 143 10.94 -9.06 6.48
N SER A 144 10.86 -10.39 6.46
CA SER A 144 10.31 -11.15 5.34
C SER A 144 8.83 -10.84 5.09
N GLU A 145 8.02 -10.70 6.15
CA GLU A 145 6.62 -10.26 6.01
C GLU A 145 6.52 -8.84 5.43
N ASP A 146 7.32 -7.89 5.91
CA ASP A 146 7.31 -6.51 5.38
C ASP A 146 7.77 -6.43 3.92
N ILE A 147 8.74 -7.26 3.52
CA ILE A 147 9.19 -7.38 2.12
C ILE A 147 8.04 -7.85 1.24
N ILE A 148 7.30 -8.88 1.64
CA ILE A 148 6.15 -9.40 0.88
C ILE A 148 5.07 -8.33 0.75
N VAL A 149 4.68 -7.70 1.85
CA VAL A 149 3.70 -6.61 1.82
C VAL A 149 4.18 -5.49 0.90
N SER A 150 5.45 -5.12 0.99
CA SER A 150 6.02 -4.04 0.20
C SER A 150 6.07 -4.36 -1.29
N LYS A 151 6.44 -5.58 -1.67
CA LYS A 151 6.36 -6.04 -3.07
C LYS A 151 4.92 -5.98 -3.58
N GLN A 152 3.95 -6.42 -2.77
CA GLN A 152 2.54 -6.35 -3.16
C GLN A 152 2.04 -4.92 -3.32
N ILE A 153 2.53 -3.96 -2.51
CA ILE A 153 2.25 -2.53 -2.71
C ILE A 153 2.77 -2.06 -4.07
N ILE A 154 4.01 -2.43 -4.44
CA ILE A 154 4.57 -2.08 -5.76
C ILE A 154 3.73 -2.70 -6.88
N ASN A 155 3.37 -3.98 -6.79
CA ASN A 155 2.50 -4.66 -7.79
C ASN A 155 1.14 -3.96 -7.91
N THR A 156 0.57 -3.52 -6.79
CA THR A 156 -0.71 -2.81 -6.74
C THR A 156 -0.64 -1.47 -7.48
N ILE A 157 0.45 -0.73 -7.32
CA ILE A 157 0.68 0.54 -8.03
C ILE A 157 0.96 0.28 -9.51
N ALA A 158 1.82 -0.70 -9.83
CA ALA A 158 2.13 -1.11 -11.19
C ALA A 158 0.86 -1.45 -11.99
N HIS A 159 -0.09 -2.15 -11.38
CA HIS A 159 -1.37 -2.48 -11.99
C HIS A 159 -2.20 -1.23 -12.34
N ILE A 160 -2.26 -0.22 -11.47
CA ILE A 160 -2.92 1.06 -11.79
C ILE A 160 -2.21 1.77 -12.95
N HIS A 161 -0.87 1.67 -13.01
CA HIS A 161 -0.07 2.19 -14.10
C HIS A 161 -0.15 1.37 -15.40
N LYS A 162 -0.97 0.30 -15.43
CA LYS A 162 -1.12 -0.64 -16.55
C LYS A 162 0.20 -1.33 -16.96
N ILE A 163 1.08 -1.53 -15.99
CA ILE A 163 2.31 -2.29 -16.15
C ILE A 163 1.97 -3.77 -15.94
N ASN A 164 2.38 -4.62 -16.90
CA ASN A 164 2.08 -6.06 -16.88
C ASN A 164 3.12 -6.87 -16.10
N ASP A 165 4.30 -6.29 -15.82
CA ASP A 165 5.31 -6.93 -14.98
C ASP A 165 4.84 -6.96 -13.51
N GLU A 166 5.12 -8.05 -12.82
CA GLU A 166 4.75 -8.21 -11.41
C GLU A 166 5.94 -8.80 -10.64
N LEU A 167 6.24 -8.24 -9.46
CA LEU A 167 7.23 -8.81 -8.56
C LEU A 167 6.71 -10.14 -8.01
N SER A 168 7.56 -11.16 -8.05
CA SER A 168 7.24 -12.43 -7.41
C SER A 168 7.06 -12.26 -5.89
N ILE A 169 5.89 -12.69 -5.41
CA ILE A 169 5.56 -12.77 -3.98
C ILE A 169 5.80 -14.21 -3.51
N ASP A 170 6.86 -14.40 -2.74
CA ASP A 170 7.28 -15.69 -2.22
C ASP A 170 6.43 -16.10 -1.01
N LEU A 171 5.19 -16.54 -1.24
CA LEU A 171 4.29 -17.09 -0.20
C LEU A 171 4.59 -18.57 0.04
N LEU A 172 4.50 -19.00 1.31
CA LEU A 172 4.54 -20.41 1.66
C LEU A 172 3.22 -21.09 1.31
N GLU A 173 3.20 -22.43 1.23
CA GLU A 173 2.02 -23.21 0.85
C GLU A 173 0.78 -22.95 1.73
N ASN A 174 0.99 -22.63 3.01
CA ASN A 174 -0.07 -22.35 3.97
C ASN A 174 -0.40 -20.85 4.12
N GLU A 175 0.27 -20.00 3.36
CA GLU A 175 0.00 -18.57 3.31
C GLU A 175 -0.93 -18.25 2.15
N LYS A 176 -1.60 -17.10 2.22
CA LYS A 176 -2.54 -16.73 1.17
C LYS A 176 -2.62 -15.23 0.99
N ILE A 177 -2.83 -14.84 -0.26
CA ILE A 177 -3.26 -13.52 -0.67
C ILE A 177 -4.65 -13.61 -1.29
N GLN A 178 -5.56 -12.75 -0.85
CA GLN A 178 -6.91 -12.63 -1.39
C GLN A 178 -7.10 -11.23 -1.98
N ARG A 179 -7.55 -11.17 -3.23
CA ARG A 179 -7.88 -9.90 -3.90
C ARG A 179 -9.39 -9.71 -3.95
N LYS A 180 -9.85 -8.49 -3.71
CA LYS A 180 -11.21 -8.05 -4.07
C LYS A 180 -11.14 -6.80 -4.93
N TYR A 181 -12.13 -6.65 -5.80
CA TYR A 181 -12.29 -5.49 -6.67
C TYR A 181 -13.73 -5.00 -6.58
N LYS A 182 -13.88 -3.67 -6.55
CA LYS A 182 -15.17 -3.00 -6.50
C LYS A 182 -15.16 -1.78 -7.43
N ILE A 183 -16.18 -1.68 -8.27
CA ILE A 183 -16.51 -0.45 -9.00
C ILE A 183 -17.29 0.47 -8.05
N LEU A 184 -16.85 1.72 -7.95
CA LEU A 184 -17.46 2.75 -7.14
C LEU A 184 -18.45 3.51 -8.03
N LYS A 185 -19.68 3.62 -7.54
CA LYS A 185 -20.75 4.41 -8.17
C LYS A 185 -20.60 5.88 -7.82
#